data_AF-A0A8J6T6Y0-F1
#
_entry.id   AF-A0A8J6T6Y0-F1
#
_cell.length_a   1.000
_cell.length_b   1.000
_cell.length_c   1.000
_cell.angle_alpha   90.00
_cell.angle_beta   90.00
_cell.angle_gamma   90.00
#
_symmetry.space_group_name_H-M   'P 1'
#
loop_
_entity.id
_entity.type
_entity.pdbx_description
1 polymer ?
#
loop_
_entity_poly.entity_id
_entity_poly.type
_entity_poly.pdbx_seq_one_letter_code
_entity_poly.pdbx_strand_id
1 'polypeptide(L)' 'MYFAEFAFAGTTELASQLLIQAPSKVAASDFAQEYASNWGVELFSLTPATEKQVRLYSLLSKPVEV' A
#
# COMPACT_ATOMS: atom_id res chain seq x y z
N MET A 1 -4.59 -0.56 9.80
CA MET A 1 -4.46 0.19 8.53
C MET A 1 -2.97 0.41 8.28
N TYR A 2 -2.50 0.05 7.10
CA TYR A 2 -1.11 0.22 6.68
C TYR A 2 -1.09 1.00 5.38
N PHE A 3 -0.11 1.88 5.25
CA PHE A 3 0.16 2.62 4.02
C PHE A 3 1.30 1.92 3.28
N ALA A 4 1.02 1.47 2.06
CA ALA A 4 1.99 0.82 1.20
C ALA A 4 2.35 1.73 0.04
N GLU A 5 3.65 1.92 -0.18
CA GLU A 5 4.19 2.73 -1.27
C GLU A 5 5.02 1.84 -2.18
N PHE A 6 4.72 1.86 -3.47
CA PHE A 6 5.33 1.00 -4.48
C PHE A 6 6.19 1.84 -5.42
N ALA A 7 7.36 1.34 -5.82
CA ALA A 7 8.27 2.05 -6.71
C ALA A 7 8.87 1.12 -7.76
N PHE A 8 9.06 1.61 -8.99
CA PHE A 8 9.73 0.82 -10.02
C PHE A 8 11.23 0.68 -9.72
N ALA A 9 11.76 -0.53 -9.87
CA ALA A 9 13.17 -0.81 -9.66
C ALA A 9 14.06 0.11 -10.50
N GLY A 10 15.10 0.66 -9.89
CA GLY A 10 16.06 1.55 -10.57
C GLY A 10 15.56 2.97 -10.85
N THR A 11 14.38 3.35 -10.34
CA THR A 11 13.83 4.71 -10.47
C THR A 11 13.54 5.33 -9.11
N THR A 12 13.42 6.66 -9.06
CA THR A 12 12.87 7.38 -7.91
C THR A 12 11.36 7.61 -8.03
N GLU A 13 10.72 7.03 -9.05
CA GLU A 13 9.31 7.26 -9.34
C GLU A 13 8.43 6.29 -8.55
N LEU A 14 7.40 6.87 -7.93
CA LEU A 14 6.40 6.11 -7.20
C LEU A 14 5.42 5.50 -8.21
N ALA A 15 5.35 4.18 -8.25
CA ALA A 15 4.43 3.45 -9.12
C ALA A 15 2.99 3.57 -8.63
N SER A 16 2.77 3.42 -7.32
CA SER A 16 1.43 3.46 -6.72
C SER A 16 1.50 3.59 -5.19
N GLN A 17 0.36 3.92 -4.59
CA GLN A 17 0.16 3.96 -3.14
C GLN A 17 -1.19 3.34 -2.78
N LEU A 18 -1.19 2.47 -1.77
CA LEU A 18 -2.40 1.81 -1.27
C LEU A 18 -2.56 2.01 0.23
N LEU A 19 -3.83 2.14 0.64
CA LEU A 19 -4.22 1.99 2.04
C LEU A 19 -4.75 0.57 2.24
N ILE A 20 -4.03 -0.24 3.00
CA ILE A 20 -4.35 -1.64 3.25
C ILE A 20 -4.98 -1.79 4.64
N GLN A 21 -6.23 -2.28 4.68
CA GLN A 21 -6.88 -2.67 5.92
C GLN A 21 -6.52 -4.13 6.23
N ALA A 22 -5.58 -4.33 7.16
CA ALA A 22 -5.15 -5.66 7.57
C ALA A 22 -5.05 -5.77 9.10
N PRO A 23 -5.26 -6.98 9.68
CA PRO A 23 -5.23 -7.21 11.12
C PRO A 23 -3.82 -7.18 11.71
N SER A 24 -2.78 -7.30 10.87
CA SER A 24 -1.38 -7.29 11.29
C SER A 24 -0.47 -6.77 10.19
N LYS A 25 0.78 -6.43 10.55
CA LYS A 25 1.80 -6.00 9.59
C LYS A 25 2.17 -7.12 8.62
N VAL A 26 2.15 -8.37 9.08
CA VAL A 26 2.45 -9.54 8.25
C VAL A 26 1.39 -9.69 7.16
N ALA A 27 0.11 -9.70 7.53
CA ALA A 27 -0.99 -9.78 6.55
C ALA A 27 -0.99 -8.60 5.56
N ALA A 28 -0.66 -7.39 6.03
CA ALA A 28 -0.51 -6.24 5.15
C ALA A 28 0.66 -6.40 4.16
N SER A 29 1.76 -6.99 4.62
CA SER A 29 2.94 -7.28 3.79
C SER A 29 2.63 -8.35 2.75
N ASP A 30 1.91 -9.42 3.12
CA ASP A 30 1.52 -10.49 2.20
C ASP A 30 0.64 -9.94 1.08
N PHE A 31 -0.34 -9.08 1.42
CA PHE A 31 -1.19 -8.41 0.42
C PHE A 31 -0.39 -7.46 -0.48
N ALA A 32 0.50 -6.64 0.10
CA ALA A 32 1.35 -5.74 -0.68
C ALA A 32 2.26 -6.52 -1.63
N GLN A 33 2.80 -7.67 -1.19
CA GLN A 33 3.64 -8.53 -2.02
C GLN A 33 2.86 -9.13 -3.20
N GLU A 34 1.64 -9.63 -2.97
CA GLU A 34 0.78 -10.14 -4.04
C GLU A 34 0.48 -9.06 -5.08
N TYR A 35 0.12 -7.86 -4.61
CA TYR A 35 -0.13 -6.71 -5.48
C TYR A 35 1.11 -6.32 -6.29
N ALA A 36 2.27 -6.24 -5.64
CA ALA A 36 3.55 -5.92 -6.28
C ALA A 36 3.87 -6.93 -7.39
N SER A 37 3.71 -8.23 -7.12
CA SER A 37 3.91 -9.29 -8.12
C SER A 37 2.95 -9.17 -9.31
N ASN A 38 1.67 -8.88 -9.08
CA ASN A 38 0.69 -8.70 -10.15
C ASN A 38 0.98 -7.47 -11.02
N TRP A 39 1.61 -6.43 -10.45
CA TRP A 39 1.91 -5.17 -11.13
C TRP A 39 3.33 -5.14 -11.74
N GLY A 40 4.12 -6.20 -11.54
CA GLY A 40 5.52 -6.23 -11.95
C GLY A 40 6.39 -5.19 -11.21
N VAL A 41 6.00 -4.83 -9.99
CA VAL A 41 6.74 -3.92 -9.13
C VAL A 41 7.54 -4.73 -8.11
N GLU A 42 8.84 -4.46 -7.99
CA GLU A 42 9.74 -5.24 -7.13
C GLU A 42 9.92 -4.65 -5.73
N LEU A 43 9.63 -3.36 -5.56
CA LEU A 43 9.94 -2.63 -4.34
C LEU A 43 8.67 -2.02 -3.75
N PHE A 44 8.43 -2.30 -2.47
CA PHE A 44 7.45 -1.58 -1.68
C PHE A 44 7.94 -1.32 -0.26
N SER A 45 7.43 -0.25 0.33
CA SER A 45 7.57 0.04 1.76
C SER A 45 6.20 -0.07 2.43
N LEU A 46 6.20 -0.42 3.73
CA LEU A 46 4.97 -0.57 4.49
C LEU A 46 5.09 0.10 5.86
N THR A 47 4.23 1.09 6.10
CA THR A 47 4.21 1.87 7.34
C THR A 47 2.82 1.86 7.98
N PRO A 48 2.69 1.99 9.32
CA PRO A 48 1.39 2.23 9.93
C PRO A 48 0.78 3.52 9.35
N ALA A 49 -0.45 3.46 8.87
CA ALA A 49 -1.12 4.63 8.31
C ALA A 49 -1.47 5.63 9.42
N THR A 50 -1.22 6.91 9.18
CA THR A 50 -1.68 7.99 10.07
C THR A 50 -3.19 8.22 9.91
N GLU A 51 -3.85 8.76 10.94
CA GLU A 51 -5.28 9.11 10.87
C GLU A 51 -5.59 10.07 9.71
N LYS A 52 -4.69 11.01 9.43
CA LYS A 52 -4.84 11.95 8.31
C LYS A 52 -4.80 11.24 6.97
N GLN A 53 -3.88 10.28 6.77
CA GLN A 53 -3.82 9.48 5.54
C GLN A 53 -5.07 8.61 5.38
N VAL A 54 -5.52 7.95 6.45
CA VAL A 54 -6.76 7.15 6.43
C VAL A 54 -7.95 8.01 6.02
N ARG A 55 -8.10 9.20 6.61
CA ARG A 55 -9.18 10.13 6.28
C ARG A 55 -9.08 10.68 4.87
N LEU A 56 -7.87 11.01 4.41
CA LEU A 56 -7.67 11.50 3.05
C LEU A 56 -8.06 10.42 2.03
N TYR A 57 -7.61 9.18 2.25
CA TYR A 57 -7.93 8.06 1.38
C TYR A 57 -9.41 7.71 1.38
N SER A 58 -10.09 7.74 2.52
CA SER A 58 -11.54 7.47 2.57
C SER A 58 -12.37 8.56 1.88
N LEU A 59 -11.85 9.79 1.79
CA LEU A 59 -12.48 10.89 1.05
C LEU A 59 -12.21 10.81 -0.46
N LEU A 60 -11.01 10.37 -0.85
CA LEU A 60 -10.57 10.33 -2.24
C LEU A 60 -10.88 9.00 -2.95
N SER A 61 -11.04 7.91 -2.20
CA SER A 61 -11.14 6.55 -2.71
C SER A 61 -12.26 5.78 -2.01
N LYS A 62 -12.96 4.91 -2.73
CA LYS A 62 -13.72 3.82 -2.07
C LYS A 62 -12.70 2.84 -1.51
N PRO A 63 -12.74 2.49 -0.21
CA PRO A 63 -11.78 1.55 0.36
C PRO A 63 -11.84 0.22 -0.39
N VAL A 64 -10.67 -0.35 -0.72
CA VAL A 64 -10.56 -1.73 -1.19
C VAL A 64 -10.54 -2.60 0.06
N GLU A 65 -11.65 -3.26 0.33
CA GLU A 65 -11.74 -4.26 1.40
C GLU A 65 -11.08 -5.56 0.90
N VAL A 66 -10.28 -6.17 1.76
CA VAL A 66 -9.61 -7.46 1.50
C VAL A 66 -10.20 -8.52 2.42
#